data_AF-A0A2N3KJ45-F1
#
_entry.id   AF-A0A2N3KJ45-F1
#
_cell.length_a   1.000
_cell.length_b   1.000
_cell.length_c   1.000
_cell.angle_alpha   90.00
_cell.angle_beta   90.00
_cell.angle_gamma   90.00
#
_symmetry.space_group_name_H-M   'P 1'
#
loop_
_entity.id
_entity.type
_entity.pdbx_description
1 polymer ?
#
loop_
_entity_poly.entity_id
_entity_poly.type
_entity_poly.pdbx_seq_one_letter_code
_entity_poly.pdbx_strand_id
1 'polypeptide(L)'
;MFNGLIAEMRELSKKKADATLSKGKVRILNRCLDDIRQILLDEPEAKFLDELDDDQLPQNSDAVLVMVQYETALSSYSKRYHSQAPGYYGHVWITEEIDAQVSEDERA
;
A
#
# COMPACT_ATOMS: atom_id res chain seq x y z
N MET A 1 -4.59 9.85 2.18
CA MET A 1 -3.72 10.15 3.35
C MET A 1 -2.29 9.66 3.10
N PHE A 2 -2.09 8.36 2.87
CA PHE A 2 -0.78 7.75 2.58
C PHE A 2 0.06 8.47 1.51
N ASN A 3 -0.51 8.77 0.34
CA ASN A 3 0.19 9.48 -0.75
C ASN A 3 0.79 10.83 -0.33
N GLY A 4 0.16 11.53 0.62
CA GLY A 4 0.70 12.77 1.18
C GLY A 4 1.90 12.52 2.09
N LEU A 5 1.81 11.50 2.96
CA LEU A 5 2.88 11.13 3.89
C LEU A 5 4.13 10.65 3.14
N ILE A 6 3.97 9.78 2.13
CA ILE A 6 5.12 9.29 1.35
C ILE A 6 5.76 10.42 0.53
N ALA A 7 4.98 11.37 0.02
CA ALA A 7 5.53 12.53 -0.68
C ALA A 7 6.36 13.42 0.26
N GLU A 8 5.86 13.69 1.46
CA GLU A 8 6.60 14.43 2.48
C GLU A 8 7.88 13.70 2.91
N MET A 9 7.80 12.39 3.13
CA MET A 9 8.96 11.58 3.48
C MET A 9 10.01 11.53 2.37
N ARG A 10 9.59 11.45 1.09
CA ARG A 10 10.50 11.57 -0.07
C ARG A 10 11.22 12.92 -0.08
N GLU A 11 10.50 14.01 0.21
CA GLU A 11 11.10 15.35 0.28
C GLU A 11 12.07 15.49 1.46
N LEU A 12 11.76 14.92 2.62
CA LEU A 12 12.67 14.88 3.78
C LEU A 12 13.93 14.07 3.47
N SER A 13 13.78 12.90 2.85
CA SER A 13 14.90 12.03 2.47
C SER A 13 15.81 12.68 1.43
N LYS A 14 15.27 13.43 0.46
CA LYS A 14 16.08 14.18 -0.51
C LYS A 14 16.94 15.26 0.15
N LYS A 15 16.43 15.88 1.23
CA LYS A 15 17.14 16.93 1.97
C LYS A 15 18.19 16.38 2.93
N LYS A 16 17.83 15.34 3.69
CA LYS A 16 18.68 14.69 4.69
C LYS A 16 18.31 13.21 4.82
N ALA A 17 18.88 12.37 3.97
CA ALA A 17 18.58 10.93 3.93
C ALA A 17 18.93 10.22 5.24
N ASP A 18 20.07 10.58 5.83
CA ASP A 18 20.69 10.02 7.03
C ASP A 18 20.09 10.53 8.35
N ALA A 19 19.19 11.51 8.30
CA ALA A 19 18.57 12.04 9.50
C ALA A 19 17.56 11.05 10.09
N THR A 20 17.75 10.72 11.36
CA THR A 20 16.86 9.88 12.16
C THR A 20 15.48 10.52 12.34
N LEU A 21 14.42 9.71 12.19
CA LEU A 21 13.06 10.13 12.46
C LEU A 21 12.78 10.30 13.95
N SER A 22 11.89 11.23 14.30
CA SER A 22 11.42 11.33 15.67
C SER A 22 10.37 10.26 15.97
N LYS A 23 10.31 9.79 17.23
CA LYS A 23 9.33 8.78 17.67
C LYS A 23 7.87 9.15 17.34
N GLY A 24 7.55 10.45 17.41
CA GLY A 24 6.23 10.95 17.02
C GLY A 24 5.91 10.74 15.53
N LYS A 25 6.88 10.96 14.64
CA LYS A 25 6.73 10.72 13.20
C LYS A 25 6.58 9.23 12.91
N VAL A 26 7.43 8.40 13.52
CA VAL A 26 7.37 6.93 13.38
C VAL A 26 5.98 6.40 13.78
N ARG A 27 5.43 6.87 14.91
CA ARG A 27 4.08 6.48 15.34
C ARG A 27 2.99 6.87 14.35
N ILE A 28 3.07 8.06 13.74
CA ILE A 28 2.09 8.51 12.74
C ILE A 28 2.17 7.64 11.48
N LEU A 29 3.40 7.33 11.04
CA LEU A 29 3.64 6.46 9.89
C LEU A 29 3.10 5.06 10.17
N ASN A 30 3.49 4.41 11.28
CA ASN A 30 3.05 3.06 11.61
C ASN A 30 1.52 2.94 11.73
N ARG A 31 0.82 3.96 12.25
CA ARG A 31 -0.65 3.96 12.26
C ARG A 31 -1.25 3.87 10.84
N CYS A 32 -0.69 4.61 9.89
CA CYS A 32 -1.15 4.56 8.51
C CYS A 32 -0.72 3.25 7.81
N LEU A 33 0.47 2.74 8.12
CA LEU A 33 0.99 1.50 7.54
C LEU A 33 0.20 0.28 8.04
N ASP A 34 -0.19 0.25 9.31
CA ASP A 34 -0.98 -0.85 9.89
C ASP A 34 -2.36 -0.95 9.25
N ASP A 35 -3.06 0.19 9.06
CA ASP A 35 -4.35 0.22 8.34
C ASP A 35 -4.22 -0.38 6.93
N ILE A 36 -3.13 -0.07 6.21
CA ILE A 36 -2.87 -0.61 4.87
C ILE A 36 -2.53 -2.11 4.94
N ARG A 37 -1.72 -2.51 5.91
CA ARG A 37 -1.31 -3.90 6.10
C ARG A 37 -2.51 -4.81 6.35
N GLN A 38 -3.49 -4.35 7.13
CA GLN A 38 -4.73 -5.09 7.39
C GLN A 38 -5.54 -5.32 6.12
N ILE A 39 -5.57 -4.35 5.20
CA ILE A 39 -6.25 -4.49 3.90
C ILE A 39 -5.55 -5.53 3.02
N LEU A 40 -4.22 -5.59 3.11
CA LEU A 40 -3.39 -6.44 2.26
C LEU A 40 -3.06 -7.80 2.90
N LEU A 41 -3.70 -8.16 4.02
CA LEU A 41 -3.27 -9.30 4.85
C LEU A 41 -3.33 -10.65 4.11
N ASP A 42 -4.29 -10.81 3.20
CA ASP A 42 -4.47 -12.01 2.39
C ASP A 42 -3.67 -11.98 1.07
N GLU A 43 -2.91 -10.92 0.83
CA GLU A 43 -2.13 -10.73 -0.39
C GLU A 43 -0.71 -11.32 -0.25
N PRO A 44 -0.11 -11.84 -1.34
CA PRO A 44 1.22 -12.43 -1.29
C PRO A 44 2.32 -11.42 -0.90
N GLU A 45 2.06 -10.13 -1.09
CA GLU A 45 2.93 -9.03 -0.69
C GLU A 45 2.95 -8.77 0.82
N ALA A 46 1.94 -9.23 1.58
CA ALA A 46 1.78 -8.96 3.02
C ALA A 46 3.03 -9.30 3.85
N LYS A 47 3.73 -10.37 3.45
CA LYS A 47 4.94 -10.87 4.11
C LYS A 47 6.16 -9.93 4.01
N PHE A 48 6.08 -8.92 3.16
CA PHE A 48 7.13 -7.91 2.97
C PHE A 48 6.72 -6.55 3.55
N LEU A 49 5.54 -6.46 4.18
CA LEU A 49 5.02 -5.21 4.75
C LEU A 49 5.39 -5.13 6.22
N ASP A 50 6.60 -4.65 6.47
CA ASP A 50 7.16 -4.47 7.81
C ASP A 50 6.85 -3.08 8.38
N GLU A 51 6.66 -3.02 9.69
CA GLU A 51 6.53 -1.77 10.43
C GLU A 51 7.89 -1.10 10.64
N LEU A 52 7.87 0.22 10.84
CA LEU A 52 9.08 0.96 11.21
C LEU A 52 9.42 0.71 12.69
N ASP A 53 10.69 0.43 12.97
CA ASP A 53 11.19 0.22 14.34
C ASP A 53 11.09 1.51 15.17
N ASP A 54 10.28 1.48 16.24
CA ASP A 54 10.03 2.62 17.11
C ASP A 54 11.01 2.76 18.29
N ASP A 55 11.94 1.82 18.42
CA ASP A 55 13.02 1.79 19.41
C ASP A 55 14.36 2.23 18.77
N GLN A 56 14.72 1.68 17.60
CA GLN A 56 15.93 2.07 16.88
C GLN A 56 15.78 3.38 16.10
N LEU A 57 14.54 3.80 15.81
CA LEU A 57 14.19 4.99 15.02
C LEU A 57 14.88 5.02 13.64
N PRO A 58 14.17 4.70 12.54
CA PRO A 58 14.78 4.63 11.22
C PRO A 58 15.29 5.99 10.71
N GLN A 59 16.23 5.97 9.77
CA GLN A 59 16.58 7.15 8.99
C GLN A 59 15.47 7.50 7.98
N ASN A 60 15.48 8.72 7.46
CA ASN A 60 14.51 9.14 6.45
C ASN A 60 14.55 8.24 5.21
N SER A 61 15.73 7.81 4.75
CA SER A 61 15.87 6.89 3.63
C SER A 61 15.24 5.53 3.91
N ASP A 62 15.47 4.99 5.11
CA ASP A 62 14.96 3.68 5.50
C ASP A 62 13.43 3.70 5.59
N ALA A 63 12.88 4.76 6.19
CA ALA A 63 11.44 4.95 6.26
C ALA A 63 10.80 5.11 4.87
N VAL A 64 11.45 5.84 3.95
CA VAL A 64 10.98 5.94 2.56
C VAL A 64 11.00 4.57 1.89
N LEU A 65 12.04 3.77 2.10
CA LEU A 65 12.15 2.44 1.49
C LEU A 65 11.00 1.52 1.92
N VAL A 66 10.69 1.49 3.22
CA VAL A 66 9.54 0.76 3.74
C VAL A 66 8.23 1.29 3.15
N MET A 67 8.00 2.61 3.17
CA MET A 67 6.78 3.18 2.58
C MET A 67 6.63 2.88 1.08
N VAL A 68 7.73 2.79 0.31
CA VAL A 68 7.67 2.39 -1.11
C VAL A 68 7.21 0.94 -1.29
N GLN A 69 7.54 0.04 -0.36
CA GLN A 69 7.03 -1.34 -0.41
C GLN A 69 5.50 -1.36 -0.29
N TYR A 70 4.95 -0.57 0.63
CA TYR A 70 3.49 -0.38 0.77
C TYR A 70 2.86 0.25 -0.47
N GLU A 71 3.47 1.29 -1.06
CA GLU A 71 2.99 1.91 -2.31
C GLU A 71 2.95 0.89 -3.45
N THR A 72 3.97 0.03 -3.54
CA THR A 72 4.06 -1.02 -4.57
C THR A 72 2.99 -2.09 -4.35
N ALA A 73 2.81 -2.56 -3.12
CA ALA A 73 1.80 -3.56 -2.78
C ALA A 73 0.37 -3.03 -3.07
N LEU A 74 0.08 -1.78 -2.73
CA LEU A 74 -1.18 -1.12 -3.07
C LEU A 74 -1.40 -1.02 -4.60
N SER A 75 -0.34 -0.70 -5.36
CA SER A 75 -0.42 -0.65 -6.82
C SER A 75 -0.72 -2.04 -7.41
N SER A 76 -0.06 -3.09 -6.91
CA SER A 76 -0.32 -4.47 -7.32
C SER A 76 -1.74 -4.91 -6.97
N TYR A 77 -2.22 -4.60 -5.77
CA TYR A 77 -3.58 -4.89 -5.32
C TYR A 77 -4.61 -4.25 -6.25
N SER A 78 -4.50 -2.93 -6.49
CA SER A 78 -5.41 -2.24 -7.40
C SER A 78 -5.35 -2.81 -8.82
N LYS A 79 -4.18 -3.15 -9.35
CA LYS A 79 -4.09 -3.77 -10.69
C LYS A 79 -4.79 -5.13 -10.77
N ARG A 80 -4.78 -5.91 -9.69
CA ARG A 80 -5.40 -7.23 -9.63
C ARG A 80 -6.91 -7.15 -9.56
N TYR A 81 -7.43 -6.25 -8.72
CA TYR A 81 -8.85 -6.19 -8.42
C TYR A 81 -9.58 -4.99 -9.03
N HIS A 82 -8.93 -4.12 -9.80
CA HIS A 82 -9.57 -2.98 -10.45
C HIS A 82 -9.32 -3.00 -11.96
N SER A 83 -10.17 -3.72 -12.68
CA SER A 83 -10.05 -4.00 -14.10
C SER A 83 -11.39 -3.81 -14.82
N GLN A 84 -11.43 -4.04 -16.14
CA GLN A 84 -12.67 -3.99 -16.91
C GLN A 84 -13.39 -5.32 -16.77
N ALA A 85 -14.69 -5.28 -16.50
CA ALA A 85 -15.54 -6.47 -16.44
C ALA A 85 -16.58 -6.44 -17.57
N PRO A 86 -16.85 -7.58 -18.24
CA PRO A 86 -17.96 -7.70 -19.19
C PRO A 86 -19.28 -7.21 -18.59
N GLY A 87 -20.05 -6.45 -19.36
CA GLY A 87 -21.32 -5.88 -18.90
C GLY A 87 -21.21 -4.60 -18.07
N TYR A 88 -20.01 -4.15 -17.69
CA TYR A 88 -19.78 -2.91 -16.96
C TYR A 88 -19.08 -1.86 -17.84
N TYR A 89 -19.46 -0.59 -17.67
CA TYR A 89 -18.79 0.53 -18.34
C TYR A 89 -17.62 1.04 -17.50
N GLY A 90 -16.40 0.92 -18.04
CA GLY A 90 -15.17 1.42 -17.41
C GLY A 90 -14.46 0.38 -16.54
N HIS A 91 -13.55 0.87 -15.68
CA HIS A 91 -12.88 0.02 -14.69
C HIS A 91 -13.75 -0.09 -13.44
N VAL A 92 -13.91 -1.30 -12.94
CA VAL A 92 -14.68 -1.62 -11.74
C VAL A 92 -13.83 -2.46 -10.80
N TRP A 93 -14.19 -2.47 -9.52
CA TRP A 93 -13.58 -3.40 -8.57
C TRP A 93 -14.17 -4.78 -8.78
N ILE A 94 -13.34 -5.75 -9.16
CA ILE A 94 -13.72 -7.14 -9.35
C ILE A 94 -13.91 -7.77 -7.98
N THR A 95 -15.18 -8.00 -7.64
CA THR A 95 -15.59 -8.78 -6.48
C THR A 95 -15.86 -10.23 -6.90
N GLU A 96 -15.93 -11.13 -5.92
CA GLU A 96 -16.29 -12.54 -6.16
C GLU A 96 -17.63 -12.66 -6.90
N GLU A 97 -18.58 -11.76 -6.64
CA GLU A 97 -19.89 -11.72 -7.31
C GLU A 97 -19.77 -11.37 -8.80
N ILE A 98 -18.95 -10.37 -9.15
CA ILE A 98 -18.73 -9.97 -10.55
C ILE A 98 -17.99 -11.07 -11.30
N ASP A 99 -16.98 -11.67 -10.68
CA ASP A 99 -16.22 -12.78 -11.28
C ASP A 99 -17.12 -14.00 -11.53
N ALA A 100 -17.97 -14.35 -10.57
CA ALA A 100 -18.96 -15.41 -10.72
C ALA A 100 -19.94 -15.12 -11.87
N GLN A 101 -20.48 -13.91 -11.94
CA GLN A 101 -21.43 -13.50 -12.99
C GLN A 101 -20.81 -13.60 -14.40
N VAL A 102 -19.56 -13.16 -14.57
CA VAL A 102 -18.85 -13.26 -15.84
C VAL A 102 -18.67 -14.72 -16.25
N SER A 103 -18.33 -15.60 -15.30
CA SER A 103 -18.14 -17.03 -15.56
C SER A 103 -19.42 -17.77 -15.96
N GLU A 104 -20.59 -17.30 -15.49
CA GLU A 104 -21.90 -17.84 -15.87
C GLU A 104 -22.31 -17.38 -17.27
N ASP A 105 -22.11 -16.09 -17.59
CA ASP A 105 -22.40 -15.53 -18.90
C ASP A 105 -21.53 -16.14 -20.02
N GLU A 106 -20.28 -16.53 -19.74
CA GLU A 106 -19.42 -17.22 -20.71
C GLU A 106 -19.83 -18.67 -21.00
N ARG A 107 -20.66 -19.28 -20.15
CA ARG A 107 -21.12 -20.68 -20.30
C ARG A 107 -22.49 -20.80 -20.95
N ALA A 108 -23.23 -19.70 -21.10
CA ALA A 108 -24.58 -19.63 -21.70
C ALA A 108 -24.52 -19.39 -23.22
#